data_AF-A0A1M3N8Q6-F1
#
_entry.id   AF-A0A1M3N8Q6-F1
#
_cell.length_a   1.000
_cell.length_b   1.000
_cell.length_c   1.000
_cell.angle_alpha   90.00
_cell.angle_beta   90.00
_cell.angle_gamma   90.00
#
_symmetry.space_group_name_H-M   'P 1'
#
loop_
_entity.id
_entity.type
_entity.pdbx_description
1 polymer ?
#
loop_
_entity_poly.entity_id
_entity_poly.type
_entity_poly.pdbx_seq_one_letter_code
_entity_poly.pdbx_strand_id
1 'polypeptide(L)'
;MDAGGPLSKPLSCPGEGVANRPLPAEEIFDALRKAAGYDFLERRPIAASDPEASPYPLLSLGTPCERAADVSACTSGLAGLSSNHEVLFPYDVGTSIGGPKGFYLVYSKGDTVGKISNLGELKTALPTVDSAVAALMYAEAASYRVECTREWLRQEADGFVVLASNGSACQRNRIVLFIRPDGTIEERDKVSYEAPCF
;
A
#
# COMPACT_ATOMS: atom_id res chain seq x y z
N MET A 1 29.11 12.79 -11.57
CA MET A 1 28.23 13.66 -12.37
C MET A 1 26.85 13.07 -12.22
N ASP A 2 26.08 13.62 -11.30
CA ASP A 2 24.68 13.22 -11.13
C ASP A 2 23.97 13.44 -12.45
N ALA A 3 23.13 12.49 -12.87
CA ALA A 3 22.37 12.59 -14.10
C ALA A 3 21.33 13.73 -14.08
N GLY A 4 21.35 14.61 -13.06
CA GLY A 4 21.50 16.06 -13.24
C GLY A 4 20.41 16.82 -13.96
N GLY A 5 19.33 16.14 -14.35
CA GLY A 5 18.05 16.77 -14.63
C GLY A 5 17.52 17.48 -13.38
N PRO A 6 16.43 18.25 -13.50
CA PRO A 6 15.91 19.24 -12.54
C PRO A 6 15.61 18.77 -11.09
N LEU A 7 16.03 17.57 -10.70
CA LEU A 7 15.95 16.93 -9.39
C LEU A 7 17.02 17.41 -8.39
N SER A 8 17.91 18.34 -8.77
CA SER A 8 19.13 18.71 -8.03
C SER A 8 19.06 19.94 -7.11
N LYS A 9 17.88 20.53 -6.87
CA LYS A 9 17.72 21.56 -5.82
C LYS A 9 16.97 21.01 -4.60
N PRO A 10 17.49 21.20 -3.37
CA PRO A 10 16.82 20.76 -2.16
C PRO A 10 15.65 21.71 -1.90
N LEU A 11 14.43 21.20 -1.95
CA LEU A 11 13.22 21.98 -1.67
C LEU A 11 12.46 21.28 -0.53
N SER A 12 12.25 22.05 0.53
CA SER A 12 11.85 21.64 1.87
C SER A 12 10.35 21.40 2.01
N CYS A 13 9.99 20.39 2.81
CA CYS A 13 8.62 20.09 3.22
C CYS A 13 8.01 21.24 4.04
N PRO A 14 6.76 21.69 3.80
CA PRO A 14 6.07 22.54 4.76
C PRO A 14 5.53 21.63 5.87
N GLY A 15 6.17 21.70 7.04
CA GLY A 15 5.85 20.89 8.21
C GLY A 15 7.07 20.17 8.74
N GLU A 16 8.11 20.93 9.12
CA GLU A 16 9.09 20.43 10.07
C GLU A 16 8.33 19.97 11.34
N GLY A 17 8.28 18.66 11.59
CA GLY A 17 7.85 18.12 12.88
C GLY A 17 6.82 16.98 12.89
N VAL A 18 6.28 16.51 11.76
CA VAL A 18 5.37 15.35 11.77
C VAL A 18 5.90 14.25 10.86
N ALA A 19 6.64 13.31 11.45
CA ALA A 19 7.19 12.17 10.76
C ALA A 19 6.14 11.43 9.89
N ASN A 20 6.48 11.17 8.63
CA ASN A 20 6.00 10.01 7.88
C ASN A 20 4.47 9.80 7.75
N ARG A 21 3.69 10.77 7.29
CA ARG A 21 2.29 10.49 6.96
C ARG A 21 2.13 10.23 5.45
N PRO A 22 1.98 8.97 4.98
CA PRO A 22 1.59 8.70 3.59
C PRO A 22 0.22 9.31 3.28
N LEU A 23 -0.17 9.36 2.00
CA LEU A 23 -1.51 9.77 1.56
C LEU A 23 -2.59 9.13 2.44
N PRO A 24 -3.72 9.82 2.71
CA PRO A 24 -4.74 9.29 3.60
C PRO A 24 -5.20 7.92 3.08
N ALA A 25 -4.81 6.87 3.80
CA ALA A 25 -5.02 5.47 3.40
C ALA A 25 -6.47 5.22 2.94
N GLU A 26 -7.42 5.88 3.58
CA GLU A 26 -8.84 5.89 3.24
C GLU A 26 -9.14 6.22 1.76
N GLU A 27 -8.58 7.29 1.18
CA GLU A 27 -8.80 7.65 -0.22
C GLU A 27 -8.27 6.58 -1.17
N ILE A 28 -7.12 6.02 -0.80
CA ILE A 28 -6.45 4.97 -1.57
C ILE A 28 -7.35 3.73 -1.60
N PHE A 29 -7.73 3.23 -0.44
CA PHE A 29 -8.54 2.01 -0.32
C PHE A 29 -9.97 2.19 -0.86
N ASP A 30 -10.56 3.37 -0.78
CA ASP A 30 -11.89 3.63 -1.39
C ASP A 30 -11.83 3.59 -2.92
N ALA A 31 -10.76 4.08 -3.54
CA ALA A 31 -10.58 3.98 -4.99
C ALA A 31 -10.49 2.52 -5.45
N LEU A 32 -9.74 1.66 -4.74
CA LEU A 32 -9.68 0.22 -5.03
C LEU A 32 -11.05 -0.43 -4.85
N ARG A 33 -11.74 -0.14 -3.74
CA ARG A 33 -13.08 -0.67 -3.48
C ARG A 33 -14.03 -0.35 -4.64
N LYS A 34 -14.02 0.90 -5.11
CA LYS A 34 -14.82 1.35 -6.26
C LYS A 34 -14.39 0.68 -7.57
N ALA A 35 -13.10 0.67 -7.88
CA ALA A 35 -12.56 0.12 -9.13
C ALA A 35 -12.85 -1.38 -9.27
N ALA A 36 -12.70 -2.15 -8.19
CA ALA A 36 -12.96 -3.58 -8.17
C ALA A 36 -14.47 -3.93 -7.98
N GLY A 37 -15.30 -2.92 -7.71
CA GLY A 37 -16.75 -3.08 -7.48
C GLY A 37 -17.06 -3.88 -6.21
N TYR A 38 -16.28 -3.67 -5.16
CA TYR A 38 -16.48 -4.27 -3.85
C TYR A 38 -17.52 -3.50 -3.03
N ASP A 39 -18.32 -4.26 -2.28
CA ASP A 39 -19.30 -3.71 -1.32
C ASP A 39 -18.59 -3.22 -0.06
N PHE A 40 -17.59 -4.00 0.34
CA PHE A 40 -16.80 -3.80 1.53
C PHE A 40 -15.34 -4.08 1.24
N LEU A 41 -14.47 -3.28 1.83
CA LEU A 41 -13.02 -3.50 1.85
C LEU A 41 -12.49 -3.15 3.23
N GLU A 42 -11.71 -4.05 3.82
CA GLU A 42 -11.10 -3.84 5.13
C GLU A 42 -9.62 -4.23 5.12
N ARG A 43 -8.82 -3.37 5.75
CA ARG A 43 -7.40 -3.64 6.00
C ARG A 43 -7.24 -4.35 7.34
N ARG A 44 -6.77 -5.60 7.30
CA ARG A 44 -6.51 -6.41 8.49
C ARG A 44 -5.01 -6.49 8.78
N PRO A 45 -4.59 -6.31 10.04
CA PRO A 45 -3.21 -6.49 10.45
C PRO A 45 -2.80 -7.96 10.44
N ILE A 46 -1.53 -8.22 10.17
CA ILE A 46 -0.89 -9.52 10.37
C ILE A 46 -0.22 -9.46 11.73
N ALA A 47 -0.88 -10.04 12.73
CA ALA A 47 -0.38 -10.08 14.09
C ALA A 47 1.01 -10.73 14.14
N ALA A 48 1.94 -10.14 14.90
CA ALA A 48 3.21 -10.79 15.20
C ALA A 48 3.03 -11.94 16.20
N SER A 49 1.99 -11.91 17.05
CA SER A 49 1.66 -12.96 18.04
C SER A 49 0.27 -12.84 18.70
N ASP A 50 -0.47 -11.72 18.56
CA ASP A 50 -1.81 -11.52 19.12
C ASP A 50 -2.71 -10.71 18.14
N PRO A 51 -3.81 -11.27 17.61
CA PRO A 51 -4.72 -10.59 16.68
C PRO A 51 -5.52 -9.44 17.29
N GLU A 52 -5.70 -9.39 18.61
CA GLU A 52 -6.46 -8.32 19.28
C GLU A 52 -5.56 -7.13 19.68
N ALA A 53 -4.25 -7.32 19.71
CA ALA A 53 -3.28 -6.32 20.18
C ALA A 53 -2.84 -5.30 19.13
N SER A 54 -3.47 -5.23 17.94
CA SER A 54 -3.06 -4.25 16.94
C SER A 54 -3.46 -2.83 17.39
N PRO A 55 -2.51 -1.92 17.68
CA PRO A 55 -2.82 -0.56 18.10
C PRO A 55 -3.33 0.32 16.94
N TYR A 56 -3.46 -0.25 15.75
CA TYR A 56 -3.84 0.48 14.55
C TYR A 56 -5.33 0.34 14.29
N PRO A 57 -6.05 1.44 14.05
CA PRO A 57 -7.45 1.37 13.69
C PRO A 57 -7.61 0.55 12.41
N LEU A 58 -8.54 -0.41 12.45
CA LEU A 58 -9.03 -1.06 11.25
C LEU A 58 -9.55 0.03 10.32
N LEU A 59 -9.08 0.00 9.08
CA LEU A 59 -9.68 0.80 8.04
C LEU A 59 -10.67 -0.10 7.33
N SER A 60 -11.94 0.19 7.50
CA SER A 60 -13.05 -0.57 6.92
C SER A 60 -13.93 0.41 6.14
N LEU A 61 -14.20 0.08 4.87
CA LEU A 61 -14.89 0.95 3.92
C LEU A 61 -16.08 0.21 3.31
N GLY A 62 -17.21 0.89 3.22
CA GLY A 62 -18.47 0.33 2.73
C GLY A 62 -19.19 -0.56 3.74
N THR A 63 -20.17 -1.32 3.27
CA THR A 63 -21.02 -2.19 4.12
C THR A 63 -20.77 -3.65 3.78
N PRO A 64 -20.34 -4.49 4.75
CA PRO A 64 -20.15 -5.92 4.55
C PRO A 64 -21.37 -6.58 3.93
N CYS A 65 -21.17 -7.32 2.83
CA CYS A 65 -22.20 -8.16 2.22
C CYS A 65 -23.48 -7.40 1.79
N GLU A 66 -23.38 -6.09 1.52
CA GLU A 66 -24.54 -5.23 1.22
C GLU A 66 -25.38 -5.75 0.06
N ARG A 67 -24.74 -6.32 -0.97
CA ARG A 67 -25.39 -6.87 -2.17
C ARG A 67 -25.48 -8.40 -2.19
N ALA A 68 -25.19 -9.07 -1.08
CA ALA A 68 -25.27 -10.53 -1.01
C ALA A 68 -26.73 -11.01 -1.07
N ALA A 69 -27.00 -12.05 -1.85
CA ALA A 69 -28.26 -12.78 -1.81
C ALA A 69 -28.37 -13.63 -0.54
N ASP A 70 -27.24 -14.18 -0.07
CA ASP A 70 -27.12 -14.85 1.23
C ASP A 70 -26.18 -14.06 2.16
N VAL A 71 -26.76 -13.07 2.84
CA VAL A 71 -26.05 -12.19 3.77
C VAL A 71 -25.40 -12.99 4.91
N SER A 72 -26.04 -14.06 5.37
CA SER A 72 -25.54 -14.86 6.49
C SER A 72 -24.29 -15.65 6.09
N ALA A 73 -24.35 -16.35 4.95
CA ALA A 73 -23.20 -17.07 4.40
C ALA A 73 -22.05 -16.11 4.06
N CYS A 74 -22.34 -14.97 3.43
CA CYS A 74 -21.32 -13.97 3.11
C CYS A 74 -20.64 -13.43 4.37
N THR A 75 -21.41 -13.02 5.39
CA THR A 75 -20.85 -12.46 6.62
C THR A 75 -20.01 -13.49 7.37
N SER A 76 -20.48 -14.74 7.44
CA SER A 76 -19.74 -15.84 8.04
C SER A 76 -18.44 -16.13 7.29
N GLY A 77 -18.47 -16.13 5.96
CA GLY A 77 -17.29 -16.27 5.12
C GLY A 77 -16.28 -15.14 5.33
N LEU A 78 -16.74 -13.89 5.37
CA LEU A 78 -15.90 -12.71 5.59
C LEU A 78 -15.21 -12.73 6.96
N ALA A 79 -15.93 -13.18 8.00
CA ALA A 79 -15.38 -13.35 9.34
C ALA A 79 -14.35 -14.49 9.41
N GLY A 80 -14.53 -15.56 8.61
CA GLY A 80 -13.62 -16.70 8.54
C GLY A 80 -12.30 -16.43 7.82
N LEU A 81 -12.15 -15.30 7.12
CA LEU A 81 -10.91 -14.95 6.42
C LEU A 81 -9.78 -14.59 7.40
N SER A 82 -8.71 -15.37 7.36
CA SER A 82 -7.50 -15.15 8.16
C SER A 82 -6.25 -14.97 7.29
N SER A 83 -5.19 -14.44 7.91
CA SER A 83 -3.87 -14.35 7.29
C SER A 83 -3.26 -15.74 7.14
N ASN A 84 -2.71 -16.02 5.95
CA ASN A 84 -1.83 -17.15 5.65
C ASN A 84 -0.34 -16.79 5.85
N HIS A 85 -0.05 -15.72 6.60
CA HIS A 85 1.26 -15.07 6.75
C HIS A 85 1.82 -14.39 5.49
N GLU A 86 1.05 -14.33 4.39
CA GLU A 86 1.37 -13.48 3.25
C GLU A 86 1.03 -12.02 3.57
N VAL A 87 1.94 -11.12 3.18
CA VAL A 87 1.91 -9.71 3.52
C VAL A 87 1.75 -8.89 2.24
N LEU A 88 0.64 -8.14 2.12
CA LEU A 88 0.44 -7.23 1.00
C LEU A 88 1.20 -5.93 1.24
N PHE A 89 1.02 -5.31 2.40
CA PHE A 89 1.69 -4.08 2.78
C PHE A 89 2.61 -4.35 3.96
N PRO A 90 3.92 -4.57 3.73
CA PRO A 90 4.85 -4.85 4.81
C PRO A 90 5.02 -3.65 5.73
N TYR A 91 5.16 -3.92 7.02
CA TYR A 91 5.54 -2.92 8.00
C TYR A 91 7.05 -3.04 8.24
N ASP A 92 7.74 -1.90 8.34
CA ASP A 92 9.19 -1.87 8.52
C ASP A 92 9.56 -2.51 9.86
N VAL A 93 10.26 -3.64 9.80
CA VAL A 93 10.52 -4.56 10.93
C VAL A 93 11.52 -4.00 11.96
N GLY A 94 11.97 -2.76 11.79
CA GLY A 94 13.02 -2.14 12.60
C GLY A 94 12.57 -1.43 13.88
N THR A 95 11.28 -1.10 14.06
CA THR A 95 10.88 -0.16 15.14
C THR A 95 9.76 -0.62 16.08
N SER A 96 9.17 -1.80 15.88
CA SER A 96 8.05 -2.23 16.72
C SER A 96 8.22 -3.64 17.24
N ILE A 97 8.87 -3.76 18.41
CA ILE A 97 8.67 -4.91 19.29
C ILE A 97 7.16 -4.95 19.61
N GLY A 98 6.44 -5.92 19.03
CA GLY A 98 5.00 -6.12 19.23
C GLY A 98 4.04 -5.52 18.17
N GLY A 99 4.54 -4.87 17.12
CA GLY A 99 3.69 -4.35 16.03
C GLY A 99 3.30 -5.41 14.98
N PRO A 100 2.30 -5.15 14.11
CA PRO A 100 1.95 -6.07 13.03
C PRO A 100 3.11 -6.18 12.03
N LYS A 101 3.31 -7.39 11.47
CA LYS A 101 4.32 -7.63 10.42
C LYS A 101 3.98 -6.93 9.09
N GLY A 102 2.72 -6.50 8.96
CA GLY A 102 2.18 -5.84 7.79
C GLY A 102 0.67 -6.01 7.76
N PHE A 103 0.09 -5.83 6.58
CA PHE A 103 -1.36 -5.87 6.37
C PHE A 103 -1.73 -6.68 5.14
N TYR A 104 -2.94 -7.22 5.16
CA TYR A 104 -3.66 -7.77 4.01
C TYR A 104 -5.03 -7.10 3.91
N LEU A 105 -5.70 -7.25 2.77
CA LEU A 105 -7.07 -6.76 2.58
C LEU A 105 -8.05 -7.93 2.56
N VAL A 106 -9.26 -7.69 3.03
CA VAL A 106 -10.41 -8.56 2.82
C VAL A 106 -11.52 -7.77 2.15
N TYR A 107 -12.36 -8.44 1.36
CA TYR A 107 -13.45 -7.81 0.65
C TYR A 107 -14.71 -8.67 0.61
N SER A 108 -15.84 -8.02 0.33
CA SER A 108 -17.07 -8.69 -0.13
C SER A 108 -17.59 -8.06 -1.42
N LYS A 109 -18.20 -8.88 -2.29
CA LYS A 109 -18.78 -8.50 -3.59
C LYS A 109 -19.95 -9.44 -3.90
N GLY A 110 -21.17 -8.99 -3.63
CA GLY A 110 -22.34 -9.87 -3.62
C GLY A 110 -22.13 -11.02 -2.63
N ASP A 111 -22.39 -12.25 -3.06
CA ASP A 111 -22.17 -13.46 -2.25
C ASP A 111 -20.69 -13.87 -2.12
N THR A 112 -19.79 -13.22 -2.88
CA THR A 112 -18.38 -13.56 -2.88
C THR A 112 -17.63 -12.79 -1.80
N VAL A 113 -16.80 -13.49 -1.05
CA VAL A 113 -15.82 -12.92 -0.12
C VAL A 113 -14.42 -13.38 -0.51
N GLY A 114 -13.41 -12.57 -0.22
CA GLY A 114 -12.03 -12.94 -0.52
C GLY A 114 -11.03 -12.03 0.15
N LYS A 115 -9.74 -12.29 -0.12
CA LYS A 115 -8.63 -11.53 0.41
C LYS A 115 -7.62 -11.16 -0.67
N ILE A 116 -6.83 -10.14 -0.38
CA ILE A 116 -5.68 -9.69 -1.17
C ILE A 116 -4.50 -9.61 -0.20
N SER A 117 -3.58 -10.54 -0.35
CA SER A 117 -2.45 -10.78 0.56
C SER A 117 -1.09 -10.60 -0.12
N ASN A 118 -1.04 -10.40 -1.44
CA ASN A 118 0.21 -10.21 -2.17
C ASN A 118 -0.02 -9.39 -3.46
N LEU A 119 1.08 -8.96 -4.09
CA LEU A 119 1.05 -8.14 -5.31
C LEU A 119 0.35 -8.83 -6.50
N GLY A 120 0.44 -10.16 -6.61
CA GLY A 120 -0.22 -10.91 -7.69
C GLY A 120 -1.75 -10.90 -7.56
N GLU A 121 -2.25 -11.03 -6.34
CA GLU A 121 -3.67 -10.89 -6.03
C GLU A 121 -4.14 -9.44 -6.23
N LEU A 122 -3.31 -8.45 -5.87
CA LEU A 122 -3.60 -7.04 -6.16
C LEU A 122 -3.70 -6.79 -7.66
N LYS A 123 -2.79 -7.37 -8.46
CA LYS A 123 -2.86 -7.32 -9.94
C LYS A 123 -4.15 -7.93 -10.50
N THR A 124 -4.67 -8.96 -9.86
CA THR A 124 -5.94 -9.56 -10.26
C THR A 124 -7.13 -8.67 -9.90
N ALA A 125 -7.08 -8.02 -8.72
CA ALA A 125 -8.14 -7.13 -8.24
C ALA A 125 -8.15 -5.76 -8.95
N LEU A 126 -6.98 -5.26 -9.32
CA LEU A 126 -6.75 -3.96 -9.95
C LEU A 126 -5.86 -4.15 -11.20
N PRO A 127 -6.41 -4.73 -12.28
CA PRO A 127 -5.64 -5.16 -13.45
C PRO A 127 -5.05 -4.01 -14.28
N THR A 128 -5.50 -2.77 -14.04
CA THR A 128 -5.03 -1.57 -14.72
C THR A 128 -4.59 -0.52 -13.72
N VAL A 129 -3.42 0.08 -13.97
CA VAL A 129 -2.92 1.25 -13.25
C VAL A 129 -3.21 2.49 -14.09
N ASP A 130 -4.41 3.04 -13.91
CA ASP A 130 -4.92 4.21 -14.65
C ASP A 130 -5.02 5.46 -13.78
N SER A 131 -4.65 5.36 -12.50
CA SER A 131 -4.75 6.44 -11.54
C SER A 131 -3.52 6.52 -10.67
N ALA A 132 -3.28 7.74 -10.19
CA ALA A 132 -2.33 8.07 -9.14
C ALA A 132 -2.38 7.08 -7.97
N VAL A 133 -3.59 6.83 -7.47
CA VAL A 133 -3.87 5.95 -6.33
C VAL A 133 -3.46 4.51 -6.62
N ALA A 134 -3.79 3.99 -7.81
CA ALA A 134 -3.38 2.65 -8.22
C ALA A 134 -1.86 2.53 -8.24
N ALA A 135 -1.14 3.50 -8.81
CA ALA A 135 0.32 3.47 -8.86
C ALA A 135 0.94 3.39 -7.46
N LEU A 136 0.41 4.16 -6.51
CA LEU A 136 0.88 4.18 -5.13
C LEU A 136 0.63 2.86 -4.41
N MET A 137 -0.54 2.23 -4.63
CA MET A 137 -0.82 0.89 -4.08
C MET A 137 0.18 -0.14 -4.59
N TYR A 138 0.50 -0.09 -5.87
CA TYR A 138 1.45 -1.02 -6.48
C TYR A 138 2.87 -0.84 -5.93
N ALA A 139 3.31 0.39 -5.71
CA ALA A 139 4.59 0.68 -5.07
C ALA A 139 4.66 0.10 -3.65
N GLU A 140 3.67 0.41 -2.80
CA GLU A 140 3.60 -0.09 -1.42
C GLU A 140 3.49 -1.62 -1.36
N ALA A 141 2.68 -2.22 -2.23
CA ALA A 141 2.53 -3.67 -2.33
C ALA A 141 3.81 -4.38 -2.82
N ALA A 142 4.67 -3.67 -3.56
CA ALA A 142 5.99 -4.12 -3.94
C ALA A 142 7.07 -3.80 -2.90
N SER A 143 6.67 -3.49 -1.65
CA SER A 143 7.57 -3.18 -0.53
C SER A 143 8.39 -1.89 -0.70
N TYR A 144 7.93 -0.97 -1.55
CA TYR A 144 8.49 0.38 -1.63
C TYR A 144 7.66 1.32 -0.77
N ARG A 145 8.32 2.01 0.14
CA ARG A 145 7.71 3.06 0.95
C ARG A 145 7.57 4.32 0.14
N VAL A 146 6.35 4.74 -0.16
CA VAL A 146 6.16 6.00 -0.89
C VAL A 146 6.50 7.17 0.04
N GLU A 147 7.44 8.00 -0.39
CA GLU A 147 7.78 9.23 0.31
C GLU A 147 6.71 10.29 0.00
N CYS A 148 5.95 10.71 1.00
CA CYS A 148 4.73 11.48 0.78
C CYS A 148 4.99 12.89 0.21
N THR A 149 4.47 13.20 -0.98
CA THR A 149 3.39 14.20 -1.27
C THR A 149 3.15 14.34 -2.79
N ARG A 150 2.11 15.08 -3.21
CA ARG A 150 1.53 15.18 -4.57
C ARG A 150 2.49 15.49 -5.73
N GLU A 151 3.69 15.99 -5.48
CA GLU A 151 4.66 16.39 -6.50
C GLU A 151 5.63 15.25 -6.88
N TRP A 152 5.61 14.15 -6.12
CA TRP A 152 6.50 12.98 -6.27
C TRP A 152 5.87 11.83 -7.06
N LEU A 153 4.66 12.07 -7.56
CA LEU A 153 3.90 11.23 -8.46
C LEU A 153 3.65 12.03 -9.74
N ARG A 154 4.17 11.54 -10.87
CA ARG A 154 3.94 12.17 -12.18
C ARG A 154 3.31 11.17 -13.11
N GLN A 155 2.18 11.53 -13.71
CA GLN A 155 1.64 10.79 -14.84
C GLN A 155 2.50 11.07 -16.08
N GLU A 156 2.89 10.00 -16.78
CA GLU A 156 3.52 10.03 -18.09
C GLU A 156 2.60 9.32 -19.10
N ALA A 157 2.94 9.39 -20.39
CA ALA A 157 2.12 8.80 -21.46
C ALA A 157 1.83 7.30 -21.23
N ASP A 158 2.80 6.57 -20.70
CA ASP A 158 2.76 5.10 -20.56
C ASP A 158 2.86 4.65 -19.09
N GLY A 159 2.42 5.46 -18.12
CA GLY A 159 2.40 5.07 -16.72
C GLY A 159 2.61 6.20 -15.72
N PHE A 160 3.12 5.86 -14.55
CA PHE A 160 3.36 6.78 -13.44
C PHE A 160 4.78 6.69 -12.94
N VAL A 161 5.45 7.83 -12.78
CA VAL A 161 6.70 7.91 -12.03
C VAL A 161 6.37 8.16 -10.57
N VAL A 162 6.95 7.35 -9.68
CA VAL A 162 6.77 7.43 -8.21
C VAL A 162 8.14 7.50 -7.57
N LEU A 163 8.38 8.46 -6.69
CA LEU A 163 9.53 8.38 -5.79
C LEU A 163 9.19 7.62 -4.52
N ALA A 164 10.03 6.65 -4.19
CA ALA A 164 9.87 5.81 -3.02
C ALA A 164 11.21 5.55 -2.34
N SER A 165 11.17 4.85 -1.22
CA SER A 165 12.33 4.32 -0.54
C SER A 165 12.16 2.88 -0.13
N ASN A 166 13.28 2.19 0.06
CA ASN A 166 13.32 0.88 0.71
C ASN A 166 14.65 0.73 1.47
N GLY A 167 14.85 -0.42 2.11
CA GLY A 167 16.06 -0.73 2.87
C GLY A 167 15.78 -0.91 4.35
N SER A 168 16.84 -0.86 5.15
CA SER A 168 16.78 -1.05 6.60
C SER A 168 16.91 0.28 7.35
N ALA A 169 16.79 0.24 8.68
CA ALA A 169 16.97 1.41 9.54
C ALA A 169 18.31 2.12 9.33
N CYS A 170 19.37 1.37 8.98
CA CYS A 170 20.74 1.88 8.83
C CYS A 170 21.14 2.17 7.39
N GLN A 171 20.52 1.48 6.43
CA GLN A 171 20.88 1.60 5.03
C GLN A 171 19.60 1.73 4.21
N ARG A 172 19.38 2.93 3.68
CA ARG A 172 18.18 3.25 2.92
C ARG A 172 18.53 3.54 1.47
N ASN A 173 17.55 3.31 0.61
CA ASN A 173 17.61 3.66 -0.78
C ASN A 173 16.49 4.64 -1.07
N ARG A 174 16.79 5.68 -1.84
CA ARG A 174 15.83 6.52 -2.51
C ARG A 174 15.73 6.05 -3.96
N ILE A 175 14.53 5.76 -4.43
CA ILE A 175 14.30 5.03 -5.68
C ILE A 175 13.26 5.77 -6.52
N VAL A 176 13.57 5.99 -7.79
CA VAL A 176 12.59 6.44 -8.79
C VAL A 176 12.00 5.21 -9.45
N LEU A 177 10.72 4.96 -9.18
CA LEU A 177 9.94 3.91 -9.81
C LEU A 177 9.22 4.45 -11.04
N PHE A 178 9.04 3.59 -12.04
CA PHE A 178 8.06 3.76 -13.09
C PHE A 178 7.09 2.59 -13.09
N ILE A 179 5.80 2.90 -13.02
CA ILE A 179 4.73 1.93 -12.89
C ILE A 179 3.90 2.00 -14.15
N ARG A 180 3.91 0.91 -14.91
CA ARG A 180 3.18 0.77 -16.18
C ARG A 180 1.69 0.51 -15.95
N PRO A 181 0.84 0.72 -16.97
CA PRO A 181 -0.58 0.43 -16.90
C PRO A 181 -0.92 -1.02 -16.56
N ASP A 182 -0.04 -1.98 -16.87
CA ASP A 182 -0.20 -3.40 -16.52
C ASP A 182 0.29 -3.75 -15.10
N GLY A 183 0.74 -2.76 -14.34
CA GLY A 183 1.29 -2.95 -13.00
C GLY A 183 2.72 -3.49 -12.98
N THR A 184 3.44 -3.46 -14.10
CA THR A 184 4.90 -3.67 -14.11
C THR A 184 5.59 -2.48 -13.44
N ILE A 185 6.55 -2.77 -12.56
CA ILE A 185 7.30 -1.77 -11.79
C ILE A 185 8.76 -1.83 -12.23
N GLU A 186 9.31 -0.69 -12.65
CA GLU A 186 10.70 -0.53 -13.09
C GLU A 186 11.41 0.45 -12.16
N GLU A 187 12.55 0.06 -11.57
CA GLU A 187 13.46 1.01 -10.93
C GLU A 187 14.25 1.75 -12.02
N ARG A 188 13.97 3.05 -12.19
CA ARG A 188 14.69 3.89 -13.16
C ARG A 188 15.93 4.55 -12.58
N ASP A 189 15.94 4.82 -11.27
CA ASP A 189 17.08 5.41 -10.58
C ASP A 189 17.08 4.99 -9.10
N LYS A 190 18.27 4.95 -8.50
CA LYS A 190 18.48 4.53 -7.11
C LYS A 190 19.70 5.20 -6.50
N VAL A 191 19.49 5.83 -5.36
CA VAL A 191 20.55 6.42 -4.53
C VAL A 191 20.51 5.76 -3.15
N SER A 192 21.59 5.09 -2.78
CA SER A 192 21.77 4.52 -1.44
C SER A 192 22.39 5.55 -0.50
N TYR A 193 21.90 5.58 0.74
CA TYR A 193 22.44 6.43 1.80
C TYR A 193 22.41 5.72 3.15
N GLU A 194 23.38 6.03 4.00
CA GLU A 194 23.38 5.62 5.41
C GLU A 194 22.48 6.57 6.21
N ALA A 195 21.63 6.00 7.06
CA ALA A 195 20.83 6.76 8.00
C ALA A 195 21.37 6.53 9.42
N PRO A 196 21.34 7.53 10.32
CA PRO A 196 21.78 7.36 11.70
C PRO A 196 20.97 6.26 12.39
N CYS A 197 21.65 5.20 12.84
CA CYS A 197 21.05 4.16 13.66
C CYS A 197 21.23 4.55 15.13
N PHE A 198 20.13 4.66 15.87
CA PHE A 198 20.14 4.83 17.33
C PHE A 198 19.57 3.59 17.99
#